data_AF-A0A2I3MK67-F1
#
_entry.id   AF-A0A2I3MK67-F1
#
_cell.length_a   1.000
_cell.length_b   1.000
_cell.length_c   1.000
_cell.angle_alpha   90.00
_cell.angle_beta   90.00
_cell.angle_gamma   90.00
#
_symmetry.space_group_name_H-M   'P 1'
#
loop_
_entity.id
_entity.type
_entity.pdbx_description
1 polymer ?
#
loop_
_entity_poly.entity_id
_entity_poly.type
_entity_poly.pdbx_seq_one_letter_code
_entity_poly.pdbx_strand_id
1 'polypeptide(L)'
;MPGMVLFGRRWAIASDDLVFPGFFELVVRVLWWIGILTLYLMHRGKLDCAGGALLSSYLIVLMILLAVVICTVSAIMCVSMRGTICNPGPRKSMSKLLYIRLALFFPEMVWASLGAAWVADGVQCDRTVVNGIIATVVVRTQIWCPVTLRRASPCFISNRTISGTTRSLPRWSATSQGAPSCRSRTTDYDLVGGDQLNCHFGSILHTTGLQYRDFIHVSFHDKVYELPFIVALDHRKESVVVAVRGTMSLQDILTDLSAESEVLDVECEVQDRLAHKGISQAARYVYRRLINDGILSQAFSIAPEYRLVIVGHSLGGGAAALLATMLRATYPQVRCYAFSPPRGLWSKALHEYSQSFIVSLVLGKDVIPRLSVTNLEDLKRRILRVVAQCNKPKYKILLHGLWYELFGGNPNFPTELDGGDQEVLTQPLLGEQSLLTRWSPAYSFSSDSPLDSSPKYPPLYPPGRIIHLQEEGASGRFGCCSAAQYSAKWSHEAEFSKILIGPKMLTDHMPDILMRALDSLVSDRAACVSCPAQGVSGVDVA
;
A
#
# COMPACT_ATOMS: atom_id res chain seq x y z
N MET A 1 -3.35 2.10 20.16
CA MET A 1 -4.03 1.14 21.07
C MET A 1 -3.06 0.76 22.18
N PRO A 2 -3.50 0.63 23.45
CA PRO A 2 -2.57 0.26 24.52
C PRO A 2 -2.07 -1.18 24.30
N GLY A 3 -0.78 -1.32 23.98
CA GLY A 3 -0.13 -2.63 23.91
C GLY A 3 -0.18 -3.37 25.25
N MET A 4 -0.29 -4.70 25.21
CA MET A 4 -0.35 -5.54 26.41
C MET A 4 0.96 -5.50 27.19
N VAL A 5 0.88 -5.60 28.52
CA VAL A 5 2.05 -5.76 29.37
C VAL A 5 2.16 -7.22 29.81
N LEU A 6 3.26 -7.88 29.44
CA LEU A 6 3.61 -9.25 29.80
C LEU A 6 5.07 -9.27 30.25
N PHE A 7 5.38 -9.97 31.35
CA PHE A 7 6.72 -10.03 31.94
C PHE A 7 7.33 -8.64 32.26
N GLY A 8 6.50 -7.69 32.65
CA GLY A 8 6.94 -6.31 32.91
C GLY A 8 7.35 -5.52 31.65
N ARG A 9 7.20 -6.09 30.45
CA ARG A 9 7.47 -5.42 29.17
C ARG A 9 6.17 -5.14 28.42
N ARG A 10 6.11 -4.00 27.73
CA ARG A 10 4.99 -3.65 26.85
C ARG A 10 5.22 -4.26 25.47
N TRP A 11 4.26 -5.03 24.99
CA TRP A 11 4.27 -5.67 23.69
C TRP A 11 3.49 -4.84 22.67
N ALA A 12 3.90 -4.89 21.39
CA ALA A 12 3.19 -4.23 20.28
C ALA A 12 1.85 -4.91 19.92
N ILE A 13 1.52 -6.02 20.57
CA ILE A 13 0.30 -6.80 20.37
C ILE A 13 -0.77 -6.30 21.34
N ALA A 14 -1.96 -6.01 20.82
CA ALA A 14 -3.12 -5.66 21.62
C ALA A 14 -3.91 -6.91 22.05
N SER A 15 -4.68 -6.80 23.13
CA SER A 15 -5.43 -7.95 23.68
C SER A 15 -6.54 -8.45 22.75
N ASP A 16 -7.05 -7.59 21.88
CA ASP A 16 -8.07 -7.86 20.87
C ASP A 16 -7.49 -8.43 19.55
N ASP A 17 -6.16 -8.50 19.40
CA ASP A 17 -5.51 -9.09 18.22
C ASP A 17 -5.51 -10.63 18.24
N LEU A 18 -5.80 -11.23 19.40
CA LEU A 18 -5.71 -12.67 19.61
C LEU A 18 -6.92 -13.46 19.09
N VAL A 19 -7.97 -12.79 18.60
CA VAL A 19 -9.18 -13.44 18.08
C VAL A 19 -8.86 -14.34 16.86
N PHE A 20 -8.19 -13.81 15.83
CA PHE A 20 -7.92 -14.56 14.60
C PHE A 20 -6.86 -15.66 14.78
N PRO A 21 -5.68 -15.40 15.41
CA PRO A 21 -4.73 -16.46 15.71
C PRO A 21 -5.32 -17.53 16.62
N GLY A 22 -6.11 -17.13 17.62
CA GLY A 22 -6.82 -18.05 18.52
C GLY A 22 -7.84 -18.92 17.79
N PHE A 23 -8.61 -18.35 16.85
CA PHE A 23 -9.57 -19.12 16.05
C PHE A 23 -8.89 -20.17 15.19
N PHE A 24 -7.81 -19.80 14.48
CA PHE A 24 -7.04 -20.75 13.68
C PHE A 24 -6.46 -21.88 14.54
N GLU A 25 -5.86 -21.53 15.68
CA GLU A 25 -5.34 -22.53 16.62
C GLU A 25 -6.43 -23.45 17.15
N LEU A 26 -7.59 -22.89 17.51
CA LEU A 26 -8.74 -23.65 18.02
C LEU A 26 -9.23 -24.68 16.99
N VAL A 27 -9.40 -24.28 15.73
CA VAL A 27 -9.83 -25.19 14.65
C VAL A 27 -8.86 -26.36 14.49
N VAL A 28 -7.56 -26.08 14.41
CA VAL A 28 -6.53 -27.13 14.28
C VAL A 28 -6.58 -28.09 15.48
N ARG A 29 -6.70 -27.57 16.71
CA ARG A 29 -6.71 -28.40 17.92
C ARG A 29 -8.00 -29.21 18.08
N VAL A 30 -9.15 -28.68 17.69
CA VAL A 30 -10.43 -29.40 17.72
C VAL A 30 -10.41 -30.55 16.71
N LEU A 31 -9.96 -30.30 15.47
CA LEU A 31 -9.81 -31.37 14.46
C LEU A 31 -8.88 -32.48 14.96
N TRP A 32 -7.77 -32.10 15.60
CA TRP A 32 -6.83 -33.02 16.20
C TRP A 32 -7.44 -33.88 17.31
N TRP A 33 -8.18 -33.24 18.22
CA TRP A 33 -8.84 -33.90 19.34
C TRP A 33 -9.90 -34.89 18.84
N ILE A 34 -10.68 -34.53 17.82
CA ILE A 34 -11.64 -35.44 17.15
C ILE A 34 -10.90 -36.62 16.52
N GLY A 35 -9.78 -36.39 15.84
CA GLY A 35 -8.96 -37.45 15.24
C GLY A 35 -8.47 -38.47 16.27
N ILE A 36 -7.90 -38.01 17.39
CA ILE A 36 -7.44 -38.89 18.47
C ILE A 36 -8.62 -39.59 19.15
N LEU A 37 -9.73 -38.89 19.40
CA LEU A 37 -10.94 -39.51 19.96
C LEU A 37 -11.43 -40.67 19.10
N THR A 38 -11.49 -40.45 17.79
CA THR A 38 -11.94 -41.46 16.82
C THR A 38 -11.00 -42.66 16.82
N LEU A 39 -9.69 -42.42 16.80
CA LEU A 39 -8.68 -43.49 16.90
C LEU A 39 -8.80 -44.28 18.20
N TYR A 40 -8.98 -43.61 19.33
CA TYR A 40 -9.15 -44.24 20.64
C TYR A 40 -10.42 -45.10 20.70
N LEU A 41 -11.56 -44.59 20.23
CA LEU A 41 -12.83 -45.32 20.22
C LEU A 41 -12.80 -46.55 19.30
N MET A 42 -12.20 -46.43 18.11
CA MET A 42 -12.09 -47.54 17.16
C MET A 42 -11.17 -48.67 17.63
N HIS A 43 -10.15 -48.34 18.43
CA HIS A 43 -9.12 -49.31 18.84
C HIS A 43 -9.18 -49.69 20.31
N ARG A 44 -10.13 -49.17 21.09
CA ARG A 44 -10.29 -49.48 22.53
C ARG A 44 -10.35 -50.98 22.83
N GLY A 45 -10.96 -51.77 21.93
CA GLY A 45 -11.06 -53.23 22.05
C GLY A 45 -9.91 -54.03 21.42
N LYS A 46 -8.94 -53.37 20.78
CA LYS A 46 -7.77 -54.01 20.12
C LYS A 46 -6.45 -53.74 20.86
N LEU A 47 -6.51 -53.11 22.03
CA LEU A 47 -5.34 -52.71 22.83
C LEU A 47 -4.90 -53.78 23.85
N ASP A 48 -5.33 -55.04 23.71
CA ASP A 48 -4.94 -56.16 24.58
C ASP A 48 -3.58 -56.77 24.18
N CYS A 49 -2.58 -55.93 23.90
CA CYS A 49 -1.18 -56.29 23.64
C CYS A 49 -0.27 -55.95 24.83
N ALA A 50 0.91 -56.57 24.93
CA ALA A 50 1.93 -56.19 25.90
C ALA A 50 2.36 -54.73 25.66
N GLY A 51 1.89 -53.81 26.52
CA GLY A 51 2.10 -52.36 26.38
C GLY A 51 0.86 -51.55 25.96
N GLY A 52 -0.27 -52.19 25.64
CA GLY A 52 -1.51 -51.50 25.26
C GLY A 52 -2.17 -50.72 26.42
N ALA A 53 -1.99 -51.15 27.67
CA ALA A 53 -2.42 -50.39 28.85
C ALA A 53 -1.66 -49.05 28.99
N LEU A 54 -0.36 -49.02 28.66
CA LEU A 54 0.46 -47.81 28.63
C LEU A 54 0.07 -46.90 27.46
N LEU A 55 -0.26 -47.48 26.30
CA LEU A 55 -0.75 -46.71 25.15
C LEU A 55 -2.10 -46.06 25.44
N SER A 56 -3.02 -46.82 26.05
CA SER A 56 -4.35 -46.34 26.43
C SER A 56 -4.25 -45.19 27.43
N SER A 57 -3.42 -45.33 28.48
CA SER A 57 -3.20 -44.25 29.44
C SER A 57 -2.53 -43.03 28.79
N TYR A 58 -1.60 -43.22 27.86
CA TYR A 58 -0.97 -42.13 27.09
C TYR A 58 -2.00 -41.31 26.30
N LEU A 59 -2.88 -42.00 25.55
CA LEU A 59 -3.91 -41.36 24.73
C LEU A 59 -4.96 -40.64 25.60
N ILE A 60 -5.35 -41.21 26.73
CA ILE A 60 -6.30 -40.58 27.67
C ILE A 60 -5.72 -39.27 28.22
N VAL A 61 -4.48 -39.28 28.70
CA VAL A 61 -3.82 -38.07 29.22
C VAL A 61 -3.63 -37.03 28.12
N LEU A 62 -3.26 -37.44 26.90
CA LEU A 62 -3.13 -36.55 25.74
C LEU A 62 -4.46 -35.88 25.40
N MET A 63 -5.58 -36.63 25.45
CA MET A 63 -6.92 -36.10 25.21
C MET A 63 -7.38 -35.10 26.27
N ILE A 64 -7.10 -35.38 27.55
CA ILE A 64 -7.39 -34.46 28.66
C ILE A 64 -6.56 -33.19 28.50
N LEU A 65 -5.26 -33.31 28.23
CA LEU A 65 -4.36 -32.17 28.06
C LEU A 65 -4.79 -31.29 26.88
N LEU A 66 -5.17 -31.88 25.75
CA LEU A 66 -5.70 -31.15 24.59
C LEU A 66 -7.04 -30.47 24.90
N ALA A 67 -7.94 -31.12 25.63
CA ALA A 67 -9.21 -30.53 26.04
C ALA A 67 -9.00 -29.29 26.93
N VAL A 68 -8.09 -29.37 27.90
CA VAL A 68 -7.71 -28.22 28.75
C VAL A 68 -7.15 -27.08 27.90
N VAL A 69 -6.27 -27.37 26.94
CA VAL A 69 -5.74 -26.35 26.03
C VAL A 69 -6.85 -25.72 25.18
N ILE A 70 -7.75 -26.51 24.60
CA ILE A 70 -8.91 -26.03 23.83
C ILE A 70 -9.78 -25.08 24.67
N CYS A 71 -10.06 -25.45 25.92
CA CYS A 71 -10.80 -24.59 26.85
C CYS A 71 -10.07 -23.26 27.12
N THR A 72 -8.75 -23.29 27.33
CA THR A 72 -7.98 -22.05 27.54
C THR A 72 -7.91 -21.15 26.31
N VAL A 73 -7.73 -21.70 25.10
CA VAL A 73 -7.73 -20.94 23.84
C VAL A 73 -9.12 -20.35 23.58
N SER A 74 -10.19 -21.11 23.85
CA SER A 74 -11.57 -20.63 23.77
C SER A 74 -11.81 -19.48 24.74
N ALA A 75 -11.31 -19.57 25.97
CA ALA A 75 -11.39 -18.49 26.95
C ALA A 75 -10.61 -17.23 26.51
N ILE A 76 -9.41 -17.41 25.94
CA ILE A 76 -8.62 -16.31 25.36
C ILE A 76 -9.41 -15.62 24.24
N MET A 77 -9.97 -16.38 23.29
CA MET A 77 -10.81 -15.80 22.24
C MET A 77 -12.02 -15.05 22.80
N CYS A 78 -12.77 -15.68 23.72
CA CYS A 78 -13.96 -15.08 24.34
C CYS A 78 -13.66 -13.76 25.05
N VAL A 79 -12.52 -13.67 25.75
CA VAL A 79 -12.09 -12.43 26.40
C VAL A 79 -11.54 -11.44 25.37
N SER A 80 -10.84 -11.90 24.33
CA SER A 80 -10.28 -11.06 23.26
C SER A 80 -11.39 -10.36 22.45
N MET A 81 -12.54 -11.03 22.27
CA MET A 81 -13.72 -10.47 21.59
C MET A 81 -14.47 -9.41 22.40
N ARG A 82 -14.19 -9.26 23.71
CA ARG A 82 -14.91 -8.32 24.59
C ARG A 82 -14.33 -6.91 24.55
N GLY A 83 -15.21 -5.92 24.73
CA GLY A 83 -14.86 -4.50 24.80
C GLY A 83 -14.69 -3.83 23.43
N THR A 84 -14.21 -2.60 23.46
CA THR A 84 -14.02 -1.77 22.26
C THR A 84 -12.53 -1.53 22.01
N ILE A 85 -12.17 -0.89 20.89
CA ILE A 85 -10.77 -0.59 20.56
C ILE A 85 -10.10 0.27 21.65
N CYS A 86 -10.82 1.25 22.17
CA CYS A 86 -10.30 2.23 23.15
C CYS A 86 -10.58 1.87 24.61
N ASN A 87 -11.49 0.92 24.90
CA ASN A 87 -11.77 0.46 26.26
C ASN A 87 -11.25 -0.97 26.50
N PRO A 88 -10.03 -1.14 27.05
CA PRO A 88 -9.47 -2.45 27.40
C PRO A 88 -10.01 -3.00 28.72
N GLY A 89 -10.89 -2.29 29.44
CA GLY A 89 -11.42 -2.68 30.76
C GLY A 89 -11.97 -4.11 30.82
N PRO A 90 -12.80 -4.55 29.86
CA PRO A 90 -13.31 -5.93 29.79
C PRO A 90 -12.24 -7.00 29.55
N ARG A 91 -11.03 -6.61 29.12
CA ARG A 91 -9.92 -7.50 28.74
C ARG A 91 -8.82 -7.59 29.82
N LYS A 92 -9.07 -7.09 31.04
CA LYS A 92 -8.11 -7.14 32.17
C LYS A 92 -7.63 -8.55 32.52
N SER A 93 -8.45 -9.58 32.27
CA SER A 93 -8.09 -10.98 32.52
C SER A 93 -7.15 -11.58 31.46
N MET A 94 -6.91 -10.87 30.34
CA MET A 94 -6.13 -11.41 29.21
C MET A 94 -4.71 -11.82 29.61
N SER A 95 -4.00 -10.99 30.37
CA SER A 95 -2.64 -11.32 30.81
C SER A 95 -2.61 -12.60 31.67
N LYS A 96 -3.62 -12.81 32.53
CA LYS A 96 -3.73 -14.03 33.35
C LYS A 96 -3.92 -15.27 32.49
N LEU A 97 -4.80 -15.19 31.49
CA LEU A 97 -5.04 -16.29 30.55
C LEU A 97 -3.80 -16.63 29.71
N LEU A 98 -3.01 -15.62 29.31
CA LEU A 98 -1.76 -15.83 28.59
C LEU A 98 -0.69 -16.51 29.47
N TYR A 99 -0.59 -16.16 30.75
CA TYR A 99 0.29 -16.88 31.69
C TYR A 99 -0.15 -18.32 31.91
N ILE A 100 -1.47 -18.59 32.04
CA ILE A 100 -2.01 -19.95 32.13
C ILE A 100 -1.66 -20.74 30.86
N ARG A 101 -1.83 -20.13 29.68
CA ARG A 101 -1.47 -20.77 28.41
C ARG A 101 0.02 -21.09 28.32
N LEU A 102 0.88 -20.18 28.77
CA LEU A 102 2.31 -20.43 28.83
C LEU A 102 2.67 -21.54 29.83
N ALA A 103 2.00 -21.60 30.98
CA ALA A 103 2.21 -22.68 31.95
C ALA A 103 1.79 -24.04 31.38
N LEU A 104 0.67 -24.10 30.66
CA LEU A 104 0.19 -25.32 29.98
C LEU A 104 1.09 -25.76 28.83
N PHE A 105 1.94 -24.89 28.31
CA PHE A 105 2.88 -25.23 27.26
C PHE A 105 3.97 -26.22 27.72
N PHE A 106 4.39 -26.16 28.98
CA PHE A 106 5.40 -27.08 29.54
C PHE A 106 4.94 -28.55 29.59
N PRO A 107 3.80 -28.90 30.22
CA PRO A 107 3.32 -30.28 30.20
C PRO A 107 2.97 -30.73 28.78
N GLU A 108 2.53 -29.82 27.92
CA GLU A 108 2.31 -30.09 26.50
C GLU A 108 3.59 -30.57 25.79
N MET A 109 4.71 -29.87 26.01
CA MET A 109 6.00 -30.23 25.46
C MET A 109 6.54 -31.54 26.04
N VAL A 110 6.48 -31.71 27.36
CA VAL A 110 6.96 -32.94 28.02
C VAL A 110 6.19 -34.16 27.50
N TRP A 111 4.85 -34.08 27.41
CA TRP A 111 4.02 -35.19 26.94
C TRP A 111 4.21 -35.50 25.45
N ALA A 112 4.49 -34.48 24.64
CA ALA A 112 4.83 -34.66 23.22
C ALA A 112 6.20 -35.33 23.06
N SER A 113 7.21 -34.91 23.83
CA SER A 113 8.55 -35.51 23.81
C SER A 113 8.55 -36.95 24.29
N LEU A 114 7.79 -37.27 25.35
CA LEU A 114 7.62 -38.64 25.83
C LEU A 114 6.95 -39.52 24.76
N GLY A 115 5.93 -39.00 24.06
CA GLY A 115 5.31 -39.71 22.94
C GLY A 115 6.28 -39.97 21.79
N ALA A 116 7.13 -39.00 21.45
CA ALA A 116 8.13 -39.14 20.38
C ALA A 116 9.24 -40.13 20.75
N ALA A 117 9.74 -40.09 21.98
CA ALA A 117 10.74 -41.04 22.49
C ALA A 117 10.18 -42.46 22.52
N TRP A 118 8.95 -42.62 23.02
CA TRP A 118 8.27 -43.92 23.09
C TRP A 118 7.97 -44.51 21.70
N VAL A 119 7.72 -43.65 20.70
CA VAL A 119 7.64 -44.03 19.29
C VAL A 119 8.98 -44.55 18.74
N ALA A 120 10.09 -43.93 19.11
CA ALA A 120 11.42 -44.28 18.63
C ALA A 120 11.89 -45.65 19.16
N ASP A 121 11.45 -46.04 20.36
CA ASP A 121 11.82 -47.31 20.99
C ASP A 121 11.04 -48.54 20.49
N GLY A 122 10.09 -48.37 19.55
CA GLY A 122 9.46 -49.46 18.79
C GLY A 122 8.53 -50.36 19.61
N VAL A 123 7.22 -50.10 19.54
CA VAL A 123 6.20 -50.88 20.27
C VAL A 123 5.69 -52.08 19.46
N GLN A 124 5.54 -53.24 20.10
CA GLN A 124 4.95 -54.47 19.54
C GLN A 124 3.41 -54.47 19.54
N CYS A 125 2.77 -53.44 18.98
CA CYS A 125 1.33 -53.45 18.71
C CYS A 125 1.08 -53.17 17.21
N ASP A 126 -0.15 -53.37 16.75
CA ASP A 126 -0.52 -53.38 15.33
C ASP A 126 -0.01 -52.12 14.58
N ARG A 127 0.67 -52.34 13.44
CA ARG A 127 1.51 -51.37 12.74
C ARG A 127 0.72 -50.16 12.21
N THR A 128 -0.58 -50.31 12.02
CA THR A 128 -1.51 -49.28 11.54
C THR A 128 -1.83 -48.22 12.60
N VAL A 129 -2.05 -48.62 13.86
CA VAL A 129 -2.32 -47.71 14.98
C VAL A 129 -1.06 -46.93 15.34
N VAL A 130 0.08 -47.63 15.38
CA VAL A 130 1.38 -47.03 15.65
C VAL A 130 1.73 -46.02 14.56
N ASN A 131 1.57 -46.35 13.27
CA ASN A 131 1.84 -45.39 12.18
C ASN A 131 0.93 -44.16 12.20
N GLY A 132 -0.34 -44.27 12.63
CA GLY A 132 -1.24 -43.13 12.80
C GLY A 132 -0.84 -42.21 13.97
N ILE A 133 -0.37 -42.79 15.07
CA ILE A 133 0.16 -42.05 16.22
C ILE A 133 1.51 -41.40 15.88
N ILE A 134 2.36 -42.09 15.11
CA ILE A 134 3.64 -41.56 14.60
C ILE A 134 3.40 -40.36 13.69
N ALA A 135 2.50 -40.47 12.71
CA ALA A 135 2.17 -39.38 11.80
C ALA A 135 1.66 -38.14 12.55
N THR A 136 0.84 -38.34 13.59
CA THR A 136 0.33 -37.24 14.41
C THR A 136 1.42 -36.63 15.31
N VAL A 137 2.27 -37.41 15.97
CA VAL A 137 3.38 -36.85 16.78
C VAL A 137 4.41 -36.11 15.91
N VAL A 138 4.72 -36.62 14.72
CA VAL A 138 5.67 -36.02 13.75
C VAL A 138 5.12 -34.74 13.12
N VAL A 139 3.87 -34.72 12.67
CA VAL A 139 3.24 -33.50 12.11
C VAL A 139 3.20 -32.39 13.16
N ARG A 140 2.90 -32.73 14.42
CA ARG A 140 2.89 -31.76 15.52
C ARG A 140 4.27 -31.17 15.83
N THR A 141 5.32 -32.00 15.84
CA THR A 141 6.70 -31.55 16.10
C THR A 141 7.27 -30.75 14.93
N GLN A 142 6.96 -31.10 13.68
CA GLN A 142 7.40 -30.37 12.47
C GLN A 142 6.74 -28.99 12.31
N ILE A 143 5.50 -28.81 12.77
CA ILE A 143 4.81 -27.50 12.71
C ILE A 143 5.33 -26.54 13.80
N TRP A 144 5.74 -27.05 14.97
CA TRP A 144 6.12 -26.23 16.12
C TRP A 144 7.64 -25.98 16.26
N CYS A 145 8.48 -26.97 15.92
CA CYS A 145 9.95 -26.87 16.06
C CYS A 145 10.57 -25.71 15.24
N PRO A 146 10.13 -25.40 14.00
CA PRO A 146 10.64 -24.25 13.25
C PRO A 146 10.18 -22.89 13.82
N VAL A 147 9.04 -22.85 14.51
CA VAL A 147 8.38 -21.60 14.96
C VAL A 147 8.89 -21.18 16.35
N THR A 148 9.24 -22.13 17.22
CA THR A 148 9.80 -21.84 18.55
C THR A 148 11.30 -21.60 18.54
N LEU A 149 12.09 -22.39 17.81
CA LEU A 149 13.54 -22.20 17.78
C LEU A 149 13.95 -20.88 17.09
N ARG A 150 13.16 -20.38 16.13
CA ARG A 150 13.44 -19.06 15.51
C ARG A 150 13.12 -17.86 16.40
N ARG A 151 12.37 -18.03 17.50
CA ARG A 151 11.94 -16.94 18.40
C ARG A 151 12.55 -17.00 19.80
N ALA A 152 13.24 -18.07 20.17
CA ALA A 152 13.84 -18.26 21.50
C ALA A 152 15.32 -17.83 21.60
N SER A 153 15.88 -17.14 20.60
CA SER A 153 17.23 -16.55 20.68
C SER A 153 17.14 -15.05 21.03
N PRO A 154 17.52 -14.63 22.26
CA PRO A 154 17.63 -13.21 22.60
C PRO A 154 19.02 -12.70 22.20
N CYS A 155 19.32 -12.69 20.89
CA CYS A 155 20.45 -11.97 20.31
C CYS A 155 20.39 -12.12 18.79
N PHE A 156 19.66 -11.23 18.11
CA PHE A 156 19.92 -10.85 16.71
C PHE A 156 19.18 -9.54 16.42
N ILE A 157 19.52 -8.49 17.17
CA ILE A 157 19.47 -7.12 16.68
C ILE A 157 20.94 -6.76 16.40
N SER A 158 21.40 -7.04 15.18
CA SER A 158 22.50 -6.30 14.55
C SER A 158 22.64 -6.75 13.09
N ASN A 159 22.64 -5.75 12.21
CA ASN A 159 23.16 -5.74 10.85
C ASN A 159 22.81 -6.92 9.93
N ARG A 160 21.75 -6.73 9.12
CA ARG A 160 21.80 -7.22 7.73
C ARG A 160 22.13 -6.06 6.80
N THR A 161 23.42 -5.86 6.63
CA THR A 161 24.00 -5.48 5.34
C THR A 161 23.54 -6.50 4.30
N ILE A 162 22.87 -6.01 3.26
CA ILE A 162 22.47 -6.82 2.10
C ILE A 162 23.72 -6.95 1.22
N SER A 163 24.47 -8.03 1.38
CA SER A 163 25.39 -8.53 0.35
C SER A 163 24.69 -9.66 -0.42
N GLY A 164 24.72 -9.55 -1.75
CA GLY A 164 24.05 -10.45 -2.66
C GLY A 164 24.65 -11.85 -2.66
N THR A 165 23.80 -12.86 -2.79
CA THR A 165 24.11 -14.07 -3.56
C THR A 165 22.81 -14.74 -3.97
N THR A 166 22.52 -14.68 -5.25
CA THR A 166 21.43 -15.40 -5.93
C THR A 166 21.73 -16.90 -5.89
N ARG A 167 20.89 -17.68 -5.20
CA ARG A 167 20.85 -19.14 -5.34
C ARG A 167 19.71 -19.53 -6.28
N SER A 168 20.12 -20.13 -7.39
CA SER A 168 19.31 -20.77 -8.42
C SER A 168 18.50 -21.95 -7.87
N LEU A 169 17.24 -22.06 -8.30
CA LEU A 169 16.35 -23.23 -8.20
C LEU A 169 15.46 -23.29 -9.47
N PRO A 170 14.86 -24.45 -9.79
CA PRO A 170 15.19 -25.16 -11.02
C PRO A 170 14.27 -24.89 -12.21
N ARG A 171 14.88 -25.08 -13.38
CA ARG A 171 14.35 -25.08 -14.73
C ARG A 171 13.22 -26.10 -14.89
N TRP A 172 11.99 -25.62 -15.11
CA TRP A 172 10.94 -26.40 -15.75
C TRP A 172 11.09 -26.29 -17.26
N SER A 173 11.37 -27.41 -17.91
CA SER A 173 11.40 -27.55 -19.36
C SER A 173 9.97 -27.58 -19.91
N ALA A 174 9.61 -26.56 -20.68
CA ALA A 174 8.47 -26.62 -21.60
C ALA A 174 8.91 -26.04 -22.95
N THR A 175 9.10 -26.97 -23.87
CA THR A 175 8.91 -26.89 -25.34
C THR A 175 9.31 -25.61 -26.06
N SER A 176 10.41 -25.75 -26.80
CA SER A 176 10.88 -24.90 -27.88
C SER A 176 9.82 -24.69 -28.97
N GLN A 177 9.51 -23.44 -29.30
CA GLN A 177 9.31 -22.97 -30.67
C GLN A 177 9.90 -21.56 -30.76
N GLY A 178 10.75 -21.34 -31.77
CA GLY A 178 11.80 -20.34 -31.78
C GLY A 178 11.34 -18.88 -31.90
N ALA A 179 12.07 -18.00 -31.22
CA ALA A 179 12.14 -16.57 -31.53
C ALA A 179 13.52 -16.28 -32.16
N PRO A 180 13.61 -15.48 -33.23
CA PRO A 180 14.86 -15.25 -33.94
C PRO A 180 15.83 -14.42 -33.09
N SER A 181 17.11 -14.77 -33.20
CA SER A 181 18.24 -14.04 -32.64
C SER A 181 18.30 -12.62 -33.21
N CYS A 182 17.89 -11.63 -32.42
CA CYS A 182 18.13 -10.22 -32.73
C CYS A 182 19.54 -9.81 -32.26
N ARG A 183 20.56 -10.14 -33.05
CA ARG A 183 21.80 -9.35 -33.06
C ARG A 183 21.59 -8.17 -34.03
N SER A 184 21.13 -7.02 -33.53
CA SER A 184 21.22 -5.77 -34.28
C SER A 184 22.39 -4.94 -33.75
N ARG A 185 23.24 -4.50 -34.67
CA ARG A 185 24.31 -3.52 -34.47
C ARG A 185 23.82 -2.34 -33.62
N THR A 186 24.59 -2.00 -32.58
CA THR A 186 24.40 -0.80 -31.75
C THR A 186 24.81 0.43 -32.55
N THR A 187 23.84 1.28 -32.88
CA THR A 187 24.07 2.72 -33.07
C THR A 187 24.28 3.33 -31.68
N ASP A 188 25.32 4.16 -31.51
CA ASP A 188 25.67 4.76 -30.21
C ASP A 188 24.55 5.68 -29.71
N TYR A 189 23.88 5.27 -28.63
CA TYR A 189 22.98 6.10 -27.82
C TYR A 189 23.44 5.99 -26.36
N ASP A 190 23.35 7.09 -25.60
CA ASP A 190 23.72 7.11 -24.18
C ASP A 190 22.63 6.44 -23.33
N LEU A 191 22.62 5.11 -23.33
CA LEU A 191 21.85 4.29 -22.40
C LEU A 191 22.52 4.31 -21.02
N VAL A 192 21.92 5.03 -20.07
CA VAL A 192 22.48 5.18 -18.71
C VAL A 192 21.66 4.38 -17.71
N GLY A 193 22.29 3.35 -17.10
CA GLY A 193 21.65 2.46 -16.14
C GLY A 193 21.13 1.18 -16.78
N GLY A 194 21.56 0.04 -16.25
CA GLY A 194 21.53 -1.27 -16.95
C GLY A 194 20.15 -1.73 -17.40
N ASP A 195 19.97 -1.82 -18.72
CA ASP A 195 18.88 -2.57 -19.35
C ASP A 195 19.32 -4.05 -19.50
N GLN A 196 19.24 -4.82 -18.41
CA GLN A 196 19.47 -6.25 -18.52
C GLN A 196 18.33 -6.86 -19.35
N LEU A 197 18.66 -7.24 -20.60
CA LEU A 197 17.83 -7.94 -21.60
C LEU A 197 16.96 -7.07 -22.54
N ASN A 198 17.15 -5.75 -22.63
CA ASN A 198 16.36 -4.85 -23.50
C ASN A 198 14.84 -4.86 -23.23
N CYS A 199 14.40 -5.42 -22.11
CA CYS A 199 12.97 -5.56 -21.80
C CYS A 199 12.34 -4.22 -21.49
N HIS A 200 13.07 -3.33 -20.80
CA HIS A 200 12.56 -2.01 -20.43
C HIS A 200 12.37 -1.15 -21.67
N PHE A 201 13.40 -1.03 -22.51
CA PHE A 201 13.31 -0.21 -23.71
C PHE A 201 12.36 -0.78 -24.77
N GLY A 202 12.30 -2.11 -24.93
CA GLY A 202 11.33 -2.77 -25.81
C GLY A 202 9.87 -2.44 -25.45
N SER A 203 9.55 -2.37 -24.16
CA SER A 203 8.21 -1.99 -23.69
C SER A 203 7.87 -0.52 -24.01
N ILE A 204 8.85 0.39 -23.92
CA ILE A 204 8.69 1.81 -24.23
C ILE A 204 8.40 1.98 -25.72
N LEU A 205 9.15 1.29 -26.58
CA LEU A 205 8.94 1.33 -28.04
C LEU A 205 7.56 0.82 -28.42
N HIS A 206 7.14 -0.32 -27.85
CA HIS A 206 5.81 -0.89 -28.10
C HIS A 206 4.68 0.04 -27.64
N THR A 207 4.84 0.70 -26.49
CA THR A 207 3.80 1.55 -25.90
C THR A 207 3.69 2.91 -26.60
N THR A 208 4.82 3.51 -26.96
CA THR A 208 4.86 4.85 -27.58
C THR A 208 4.64 4.82 -29.08
N GLY A 209 4.98 3.71 -29.74
CA GLY A 209 5.03 3.61 -31.19
C GLY A 209 6.16 4.43 -31.83
N LEU A 210 7.08 4.97 -31.03
CA LEU A 210 8.26 5.69 -31.50
C LEU A 210 9.34 4.72 -31.98
N GLN A 211 10.22 5.22 -32.83
CA GLN A 211 11.34 4.46 -33.35
C GLN A 211 12.59 4.73 -32.52
N TYR A 212 13.56 3.81 -32.57
CA TYR A 212 14.84 3.93 -31.86
C TYR A 212 15.54 5.29 -32.10
N ARG A 213 15.48 5.80 -33.33
CA ARG A 213 16.10 7.07 -33.73
C ARG A 213 15.46 8.32 -33.13
N ASP A 214 14.24 8.18 -32.61
CA ASP A 214 13.49 9.29 -32.03
C ASP A 214 13.93 9.57 -30.58
N PHE A 215 14.68 8.66 -29.95
CA PHE A 215 15.19 8.81 -28.58
C PHE A 215 16.57 9.46 -28.57
N ILE A 216 16.70 10.58 -27.86
CA ILE A 216 17.97 11.29 -27.65
C ILE A 216 18.67 10.75 -26.40
N HIS A 217 17.91 10.49 -25.34
CA HIS A 217 18.45 10.00 -24.07
C HIS A 217 17.47 9.09 -23.35
N VAL A 218 17.99 8.03 -22.74
CA VAL A 218 17.20 7.09 -21.92
C VAL A 218 18.01 6.75 -20.66
N SER A 219 17.50 7.14 -19.50
CA SER A 219 18.06 6.79 -18.20
C SER A 219 17.11 5.91 -17.41
N PHE A 220 17.59 4.74 -17.01
CA PHE A 220 16.94 3.85 -16.05
C PHE A 220 17.56 3.94 -14.66
N HIS A 221 18.46 4.90 -14.44
CA HIS A 221 19.10 5.11 -13.16
C HIS A 221 18.09 5.60 -12.12
N ASP A 222 17.93 4.84 -11.04
CA ASP A 222 17.01 5.17 -9.95
C ASP A 222 17.75 5.10 -8.61
N LYS A 223 17.96 6.27 -8.00
CA LYS A 223 18.51 6.44 -6.65
C LYS A 223 17.76 7.59 -5.96
N VAL A 224 17.95 7.72 -4.65
CA VAL A 224 17.39 8.84 -3.88
C VAL A 224 17.80 10.18 -4.52
N TYR A 225 16.81 10.97 -4.92
CA TYR A 225 16.94 12.24 -5.67
C TYR A 225 17.49 12.15 -7.11
N GLU A 226 17.79 10.97 -7.65
CA GLU A 226 18.20 10.77 -9.04
C GLU A 226 17.06 10.08 -9.80
N LEU A 227 16.19 10.87 -10.43
CA LEU A 227 15.04 10.33 -11.14
C LEU A 227 15.41 9.82 -12.53
N PRO A 228 14.91 8.63 -12.92
CA PRO A 228 15.00 8.16 -14.29
C PRO A 228 14.14 9.04 -15.22
N PHE A 229 14.67 9.36 -16.39
CA PHE A 229 13.98 10.17 -17.38
C PHE A 229 14.38 9.82 -18.82
N ILE A 230 13.54 10.21 -19.76
CA ILE A 230 13.72 9.97 -21.19
C ILE A 230 13.58 11.29 -21.94
N VAL A 231 14.37 11.48 -22.99
CA VAL A 231 14.22 12.57 -23.96
C VAL A 231 13.97 11.97 -25.33
N ALA A 232 12.83 12.30 -25.93
CA ALA A 232 12.42 11.79 -27.23
C ALA A 232 11.82 12.89 -28.12
N LEU A 233 11.92 12.71 -29.43
CA LEU A 233 11.34 13.56 -30.46
C LEU A 233 9.98 12.99 -30.88
N ASP A 234 8.89 13.71 -30.59
CA ASP A 234 7.57 13.37 -31.14
C ASP A 234 7.34 14.19 -32.42
N HIS A 235 7.65 13.56 -33.55
CA HIS A 235 7.46 14.16 -34.87
C HIS A 235 5.98 14.40 -35.22
N ARG A 236 5.01 13.70 -34.61
CA ARG A 236 3.58 13.91 -34.89
C ARG A 236 3.03 15.17 -34.23
N LYS A 237 3.64 15.60 -33.12
CA LYS A 237 3.23 16.77 -32.34
C LYS A 237 4.25 17.92 -32.38
N GLU A 238 5.31 17.75 -33.18
CA GLU A 238 6.44 18.66 -33.34
C GLU A 238 6.99 19.11 -31.98
N SER A 239 7.31 18.14 -31.13
CA SER A 239 7.75 18.40 -29.76
C SER A 239 8.93 17.56 -29.31
N VAL A 240 9.85 18.18 -28.60
CA VAL A 240 10.85 17.50 -27.77
C VAL A 240 10.18 17.18 -26.44
N VAL A 241 10.04 15.89 -26.13
CA VAL A 241 9.38 15.40 -24.92
C VAL A 241 10.40 14.93 -23.90
N VAL A 242 10.37 15.53 -22.72
CA VAL A 242 11.11 15.05 -21.54
C VAL A 242 10.12 14.34 -20.62
N ALA A 243 10.24 13.02 -20.51
CA ALA A 243 9.40 12.20 -19.66
C ALA A 243 10.16 11.81 -18.38
N VAL A 244 9.71 12.32 -17.23
CA VAL A 244 10.30 12.04 -15.91
C VAL A 244 9.46 10.97 -15.20
N ARG A 245 10.11 9.86 -14.85
CA ARG A 245 9.46 8.76 -14.14
C ARG A 245 9.44 9.06 -12.64
N GLY A 246 8.32 8.75 -11.98
CA GLY A 246 8.19 8.81 -10.52
C GLY A 246 8.73 7.57 -9.82
N THR A 247 8.69 7.54 -8.49
CA THR A 247 9.16 6.41 -7.68
C THR A 247 8.31 5.15 -7.90
N MET A 248 8.95 3.98 -7.79
CA MET A 248 8.31 2.69 -8.06
C MET A 248 7.34 2.20 -6.96
N SER A 249 7.37 2.80 -5.77
CA SER A 249 6.47 2.44 -4.67
C SER A 249 5.84 3.68 -4.03
N LEU A 250 4.55 3.55 -3.69
CA LEU A 250 3.83 4.51 -2.84
C LEU A 250 4.48 4.62 -1.45
N GLN A 251 5.13 3.55 -0.97
CA GLN A 251 5.88 3.58 0.28
C GLN A 251 7.13 4.46 0.14
N ASP A 252 7.83 4.37 -1.00
CA ASP A 252 9.00 5.18 -1.28
C ASP A 252 8.60 6.67 -1.35
N ILE A 253 7.46 6.99 -1.97
CA ILE A 253 6.90 8.36 -1.95
C ILE A 253 6.64 8.84 -0.52
N LEU A 254 5.98 8.03 0.32
CA LEU A 254 5.68 8.43 1.70
C LEU A 254 6.95 8.58 2.57
N THR A 255 8.01 7.82 2.28
CA THR A 255 9.31 7.97 2.96
C THR A 255 10.17 9.10 2.39
N ASP A 256 10.03 9.41 1.10
CA ASP A 256 10.78 10.46 0.37
C ASP A 256 10.17 11.86 0.53
N LEU A 257 8.89 11.94 0.93
CA LEU A 257 8.20 13.18 1.27
C LEU A 257 8.71 13.72 2.62
N SER A 258 9.92 14.27 2.61
CA SER A 258 10.38 15.18 3.66
C SER A 258 9.47 16.41 3.70
N ALA A 259 8.90 16.73 4.86
CA ALA A 259 8.03 17.90 5.06
C ALA A 259 8.73 19.26 4.90
N GLU A 260 10.00 19.27 4.51
CA GLU A 260 10.80 20.49 4.33
C GLU A 260 10.48 21.18 3.01
N SER A 261 10.32 22.50 3.08
CA SER A 261 10.26 23.38 1.92
C SER A 261 11.58 24.12 1.72
N GLU A 262 11.89 24.46 0.48
CA GLU A 262 13.03 25.28 0.11
C GLU A 262 12.58 26.42 -0.82
N VAL A 263 13.34 27.51 -0.87
CA VAL A 263 13.10 28.61 -1.79
C VAL A 263 13.65 28.23 -3.16
N LEU A 264 12.79 28.29 -4.16
CA LEU A 264 13.13 27.98 -5.54
C LEU A 264 13.88 29.16 -6.18
N ASP A 265 15.12 28.90 -6.59
CA ASP A 265 15.97 29.87 -7.29
C ASP A 265 15.61 29.94 -8.78
N VAL A 266 14.52 30.63 -9.09
CA VAL A 266 14.02 30.86 -10.46
C VAL A 266 13.79 32.34 -10.69
N GLU A 267 14.12 32.80 -11.90
CA GLU A 267 13.84 34.15 -12.41
C GLU A 267 12.34 34.34 -12.66
N CYS A 268 11.56 34.50 -11.59
CA CYS A 268 10.15 34.88 -11.68
C CYS A 268 9.84 36.03 -10.71
N GLU A 269 8.96 36.96 -11.07
CA GLU A 269 8.62 38.13 -10.23
C GLU A 269 7.76 37.79 -8.99
N VAL A 270 7.74 36.53 -8.58
CA VAL A 270 6.90 36.02 -7.49
C VAL A 270 7.62 36.20 -6.15
N GLN A 271 6.94 36.70 -5.12
CA GLN A 271 7.55 36.92 -3.80
C GLN A 271 7.73 35.62 -3.00
N ASP A 272 6.70 34.76 -2.96
CA ASP A 272 6.72 33.52 -2.19
C ASP A 272 7.03 32.32 -3.11
N ARG A 273 8.29 31.86 -3.11
CA ARG A 273 8.80 30.81 -4.00
C ARG A 273 9.09 29.49 -3.28
N LEU A 274 8.25 29.10 -2.32
CA LEU A 274 8.47 27.85 -1.60
C LEU A 274 8.09 26.63 -2.45
N ALA A 275 8.98 25.65 -2.49
CA ALA A 275 8.78 24.36 -3.12
C ALA A 275 9.20 23.20 -2.20
N HIS A 276 8.66 22.01 -2.43
CA HIS A 276 9.05 20.81 -1.69
C HIS A 276 10.52 20.46 -1.94
N LYS A 277 11.33 20.41 -0.88
CA LYS A 277 12.79 20.24 -0.96
C LYS A 277 13.22 18.97 -1.68
N GLY A 278 12.68 17.81 -1.28
CA GLY A 278 13.05 16.53 -1.91
C GLY A 278 12.73 16.47 -3.42
N ILE A 279 11.54 16.93 -3.82
CA ILE A 279 11.13 16.96 -5.23
C ILE A 279 11.95 17.97 -6.02
N SER A 280 12.31 19.10 -5.42
CA SER A 280 13.17 20.11 -6.03
C SER A 280 14.61 19.63 -6.22
N GLN A 281 15.18 18.91 -5.26
CA GLN A 281 16.48 18.25 -5.44
C GLN A 281 16.46 17.26 -6.61
N ALA A 282 15.40 16.48 -6.72
CA ALA A 282 15.19 15.55 -7.84
C ALA A 282 15.04 16.27 -9.19
N ALA A 283 14.29 17.37 -9.24
CA ALA A 283 14.16 18.19 -10.44
C ALA A 283 15.49 18.84 -10.85
N ARG A 284 16.29 19.31 -9.89
CA ARG A 284 17.63 19.89 -10.13
C ARG A 284 18.61 18.87 -10.72
N TYR A 285 18.52 17.61 -10.31
CA TYR A 285 19.32 16.54 -10.93
C TYR A 285 19.02 16.43 -12.42
N VAL A 286 17.73 16.31 -12.78
CA VAL A 286 17.30 16.22 -14.18
C VAL A 286 17.67 17.49 -14.95
N TYR A 287 17.48 18.68 -14.37
CA TYR A 287 17.89 19.95 -14.97
C TYR A 287 19.38 19.98 -15.31
N ARG A 288 20.26 19.57 -14.38
CA ARG A 288 21.71 19.52 -14.61
C ARG A 288 22.05 18.56 -15.75
N ARG A 289 21.43 17.38 -15.80
CA ARG A 289 21.63 16.43 -16.91
C ARG A 289 21.18 17.03 -18.24
N LEU A 290 20.01 17.64 -18.28
CA LEU A 290 19.45 18.20 -19.53
C LEU A 290 20.27 19.36 -20.10
N ILE A 291 20.80 20.23 -19.23
CA ILE A 291 21.54 21.43 -19.62
C ILE A 291 23.06 21.19 -19.68
N ASN A 292 23.66 20.70 -18.59
CA ASN A 292 25.13 20.59 -18.49
C ASN A 292 25.68 19.48 -19.39
N ASP A 293 24.97 18.37 -19.54
CA ASP A 293 25.39 17.28 -20.43
C ASP A 293 24.96 17.54 -21.89
N GLY A 294 24.28 18.66 -22.18
CA GLY A 294 23.91 19.06 -23.54
C GLY A 294 22.80 18.22 -24.17
N ILE A 295 22.00 17.49 -23.38
CA ILE A 295 20.96 16.61 -23.93
C ILE A 295 19.88 17.42 -24.66
N LEU A 296 19.45 18.56 -24.11
CA LEU A 296 18.47 19.43 -24.77
C LEU A 296 19.07 20.14 -25.99
N SER A 297 20.33 20.60 -25.92
CA SER A 297 20.97 21.24 -27.07
C SER A 297 21.13 20.25 -28.23
N GLN A 298 21.45 18.98 -27.94
CA GLN A 298 21.44 17.92 -28.95
C GLN A 298 20.04 17.74 -29.56
N ALA A 299 18.99 17.64 -28.75
CA ALA A 299 17.62 17.48 -29.25
C ALA A 299 17.19 18.65 -30.17
N PHE A 300 17.44 19.89 -29.77
CA PHE A 300 17.09 21.09 -30.55
C PHE A 300 18.00 21.33 -31.75
N SER A 301 19.21 20.77 -31.79
CA SER A 301 20.04 20.80 -33.00
C SER A 301 19.46 19.93 -34.13
N ILE A 302 18.76 18.85 -33.76
CA ILE A 302 18.08 17.96 -34.72
C ILE A 302 16.73 18.57 -35.14
N ALA A 303 15.99 19.14 -34.18
CA ALA A 303 14.65 19.67 -34.41
C ALA A 303 14.48 21.08 -33.79
N PRO A 304 14.98 22.14 -34.44
CA PRO A 304 15.03 23.49 -33.85
C PRO A 304 13.66 24.17 -33.71
N GLU A 305 12.68 23.80 -34.55
CA GLU A 305 11.33 24.37 -34.51
C GLU A 305 10.39 23.68 -33.51
N TYR A 306 10.84 22.60 -32.88
CA TYR A 306 9.98 21.81 -31.99
C TYR A 306 9.77 22.55 -30.67
N ARG A 307 8.59 22.35 -30.07
CA ARG A 307 8.30 22.87 -28.72
C ARG A 307 8.81 21.93 -27.64
N LEU A 308 9.15 22.47 -26.48
CA LEU A 308 9.51 21.67 -25.30
C LEU A 308 8.24 21.25 -24.53
N VAL A 309 8.06 19.93 -24.35
CA VAL A 309 7.00 19.36 -23.52
C VAL A 309 7.63 18.51 -22.42
N ILE A 310 7.22 18.72 -21.18
CA ILE A 310 7.70 17.96 -20.03
C ILE A 310 6.52 17.21 -19.44
N VAL A 311 6.68 15.92 -19.21
CA VAL A 311 5.64 15.06 -18.66
C VAL A 311 6.19 14.26 -17.50
N GLY A 312 5.32 13.90 -16.56
CA GLY A 312 5.68 13.01 -15.48
C GLY A 312 4.47 12.57 -14.69
N HIS A 313 4.60 11.42 -14.02
CA HIS A 313 3.55 10.86 -13.17
C HIS A 313 3.99 10.84 -11.70
N SER A 314 3.06 11.09 -10.78
CA SER A 314 3.29 11.05 -9.34
C SER A 314 4.42 11.99 -8.89
N LEU A 315 5.43 11.49 -8.17
CA LEU A 315 6.66 12.23 -7.84
C LEU A 315 7.31 12.84 -9.11
N GLY A 316 7.35 12.08 -10.20
CA GLY A 316 7.87 12.53 -11.49
C GLY A 316 7.04 13.66 -12.09
N GLY A 317 5.73 13.71 -11.81
CA GLY A 317 4.85 14.82 -12.18
C GLY A 317 5.17 16.10 -11.40
N GLY A 318 5.48 15.98 -10.11
CA GLY A 318 5.97 17.10 -9.31
C GLY A 318 7.35 17.59 -9.78
N ALA A 319 8.26 16.67 -10.09
CA ALA A 319 9.59 17.00 -10.62
C ALA A 319 9.51 17.64 -12.01
N ALA A 320 8.65 17.12 -12.90
CA ALA A 320 8.36 17.69 -14.21
C ALA A 320 7.84 19.14 -14.12
N ALA A 321 6.95 19.40 -13.15
CA ALA A 321 6.41 20.74 -12.94
C ALA A 321 7.49 21.74 -12.46
N LEU A 322 8.38 21.30 -11.56
CA LEU A 322 9.53 22.10 -11.10
C LEU A 322 10.54 22.34 -12.23
N LEU A 323 10.84 21.29 -13.00
CA LEU A 323 11.74 21.36 -14.15
C LEU A 323 11.21 22.33 -15.22
N ALA A 324 9.90 22.30 -15.52
CA ALA A 324 9.27 23.24 -16.44
C ALA A 324 9.38 24.70 -15.96
N THR A 325 9.25 24.92 -14.64
CA THR A 325 9.43 26.23 -14.04
C THR A 325 10.88 26.71 -14.16
N MET A 326 11.86 25.84 -13.91
CA MET A 326 13.30 26.17 -14.07
C MET A 326 13.68 26.47 -15.53
N LEU A 327 13.11 25.74 -16.48
CA LEU A 327 13.40 25.91 -17.91
C LEU A 327 12.60 27.04 -18.58
N ARG A 328 11.66 27.67 -17.85
CA ARG A 328 10.74 28.66 -18.42
C ARG A 328 11.43 29.91 -18.97
N ALA A 329 12.51 30.35 -18.32
CA ALA A 329 13.28 31.52 -18.76
C ALA A 329 13.95 31.27 -20.13
N THR A 330 14.55 30.08 -20.31
CA THR A 330 15.21 29.69 -21.56
C THR A 330 14.24 29.24 -22.64
N TYR A 331 13.12 28.61 -22.25
CA TYR A 331 12.10 28.07 -23.16
C TYR A 331 10.71 28.65 -22.84
N PRO A 332 10.38 29.87 -23.31
CA PRO A 332 9.12 30.55 -22.98
C PRO A 332 7.84 29.85 -23.46
N GLN A 333 7.96 28.87 -24.35
CA GLN A 333 6.82 28.08 -24.85
C GLN A 333 6.69 26.70 -24.19
N VAL A 334 7.52 26.40 -23.18
CA VAL A 334 7.48 25.09 -22.48
C VAL A 334 6.08 24.79 -21.94
N ARG A 335 5.65 23.54 -22.11
CA ARG A 335 4.39 23.01 -21.55
C ARG A 335 4.69 21.83 -20.63
N CYS A 336 3.97 21.75 -19.51
CA CYS A 336 4.06 20.61 -18.61
C CYS A 336 2.69 19.92 -18.47
N TYR A 337 2.68 18.59 -18.62
CA TYR A 337 1.54 17.74 -18.29
C TYR A 337 1.91 16.83 -17.12
N ALA A 338 1.44 17.19 -15.93
CA ALA A 338 1.72 16.47 -14.71
C ALA A 338 0.56 15.51 -14.40
N PHE A 339 0.82 14.22 -14.39
CA PHE A 339 -0.17 13.18 -14.08
C PHE A 339 -0.10 12.84 -12.61
N SER A 340 -1.19 13.03 -11.88
CA SER A 340 -1.30 12.80 -10.44
C SER A 340 -0.17 13.39 -9.58
N PRO A 341 0.25 14.66 -9.79
CA PRO A 341 1.32 15.26 -9.00
C PRO A 341 0.89 15.46 -7.54
N PRO A 342 1.83 15.42 -6.57
CA PRO A 342 1.51 15.66 -5.17
C PRO A 342 1.03 17.10 -4.94
N ARG A 343 0.04 17.29 -4.05
CA ARG A 343 -0.41 18.63 -3.63
C ARG A 343 0.65 19.38 -2.85
N GLY A 344 1.45 18.69 -2.05
CA GLY A 344 2.45 19.32 -1.20
C GLY A 344 3.65 19.92 -1.95
N LEU A 345 3.46 20.51 -3.13
CA LEU A 345 4.55 20.92 -4.01
C LEU A 345 4.97 22.38 -3.84
N TRP A 346 4.04 23.36 -3.94
CA TRP A 346 4.38 24.80 -4.05
C TRP A 346 3.61 25.73 -3.14
N SER A 347 4.17 26.93 -2.89
CA SER A 347 3.43 28.07 -2.36
C SER A 347 2.24 28.46 -3.24
N LYS A 348 1.31 29.24 -2.67
CA LYS A 348 0.14 29.73 -3.41
C LYS A 348 0.52 30.55 -4.65
N ALA A 349 1.53 31.41 -4.52
CA ALA A 349 1.93 32.30 -5.59
C ALA A 349 2.59 31.56 -6.76
N LEU A 350 3.37 30.49 -6.48
CA LEU A 350 3.91 29.60 -7.52
C LEU A 350 2.81 28.77 -8.20
N HIS A 351 1.80 28.32 -7.45
CA HIS A 351 0.63 27.68 -8.04
C HIS A 351 -0.02 28.58 -9.09
N GLU A 352 -0.35 29.83 -8.75
CA GLU A 352 -0.98 30.80 -9.65
C GLU A 352 -0.11 31.08 -10.90
N TYR A 353 1.19 31.32 -10.70
CA TYR A 353 2.14 31.51 -11.80
C TYR A 353 2.16 30.33 -12.80
N SER A 354 2.14 29.11 -12.27
CA SER A 354 2.25 27.89 -13.06
C SER A 354 1.03 27.54 -13.91
N GLN A 355 -0.14 28.12 -13.61
CA GLN A 355 -1.41 27.82 -14.31
C GLN A 355 -1.33 28.13 -15.82
N SER A 356 -0.46 29.06 -16.22
CA SER A 356 -0.30 29.48 -17.61
C SER A 356 0.39 28.42 -18.50
N PHE A 357 1.24 27.56 -17.94
CA PHE A 357 2.04 26.59 -18.70
C PHE A 357 1.95 25.14 -18.20
N ILE A 358 1.34 24.87 -17.05
CA ILE A 358 1.21 23.53 -16.46
C ILE A 358 -0.25 23.11 -16.36
N VAL A 359 -0.50 21.86 -16.75
CA VAL A 359 -1.78 21.18 -16.56
C VAL A 359 -1.54 19.91 -15.74
N SER A 360 -2.29 19.78 -14.65
CA SER A 360 -2.28 18.62 -13.77
C SER A 360 -3.53 17.76 -14.01
N LEU A 361 -3.36 16.46 -14.20
CA LEU A 361 -4.46 15.52 -14.37
C LEU A 361 -4.59 14.66 -13.13
N VAL A 362 -5.79 14.56 -12.57
CA VAL A 362 -6.08 13.77 -11.37
C VAL A 362 -7.27 12.87 -11.63
N LEU A 363 -7.19 11.60 -11.23
CA LEU A 363 -8.29 10.65 -11.36
C LEU A 363 -8.99 10.38 -10.02
N GLY A 364 -10.32 10.42 -10.03
CA GLY A 364 -11.18 9.86 -8.99
C GLY A 364 -10.79 10.27 -7.58
N LYS A 365 -10.49 9.26 -6.75
CA LYS A 365 -10.13 9.40 -5.33
C LYS A 365 -8.62 9.29 -5.08
N ASP A 366 -7.78 9.51 -6.10
CA ASP A 366 -6.32 9.45 -5.99
C ASP A 366 -5.82 10.22 -4.75
N VAL A 367 -5.07 9.51 -3.91
CA VAL A 367 -4.52 10.03 -2.65
C VAL A 367 -3.35 11.00 -2.89
N ILE A 368 -2.53 10.80 -3.92
CA ILE A 368 -1.26 11.54 -4.10
C ILE A 368 -1.51 13.04 -4.33
N PRO A 369 -2.44 13.46 -5.21
CA PRO A 369 -2.82 14.86 -5.37
C PRO A 369 -3.50 15.47 -4.15
N ARG A 370 -3.76 14.69 -3.09
CA ARG A 370 -4.33 15.14 -1.81
C ARG A 370 -3.32 15.06 -0.67
N LEU A 371 -2.10 14.58 -0.92
CA LEU A 371 -1.05 14.50 0.09
C LEU A 371 -0.46 15.87 0.37
N SER A 372 -0.55 16.28 1.63
CA SER A 372 0.21 17.37 2.25
C SER A 372 0.32 17.09 3.74
N VAL A 373 1.25 17.76 4.42
CA VAL A 373 1.41 17.63 5.88
C VAL A 373 0.10 17.98 6.61
N THR A 374 -0.55 19.07 6.20
CA THR A 374 -1.82 19.53 6.77
C THR A 374 -2.94 18.50 6.60
N ASN A 375 -3.02 17.88 5.42
CA ASN A 375 -4.08 16.93 5.10
C ASN A 375 -3.84 15.59 5.81
N LEU A 376 -2.58 15.21 6.00
CA LEU A 376 -2.20 14.02 6.76
C LEU A 376 -2.49 14.20 8.26
N GLU A 377 -2.23 15.39 8.81
CA GLU A 377 -2.60 15.74 10.19
C GLU A 377 -4.12 15.77 10.41
N ASP A 378 -4.89 16.31 9.45
CA ASP A 378 -6.35 16.24 9.47
C ASP A 378 -6.86 14.79 9.42
N LEU A 379 -6.32 14.00 8.49
CA LEU A 379 -6.65 12.57 8.36
C LEU A 379 -6.37 11.81 9.67
N LYS A 380 -5.19 12.04 10.27
CA LYS A 380 -4.80 11.45 11.55
C LYS A 380 -5.82 11.81 12.65
N ARG A 381 -6.18 13.09 12.77
CA ARG A 381 -7.17 13.55 13.77
C ARG A 381 -8.53 12.90 13.55
N ARG A 382 -9.01 12.85 12.30
CA ARG A 382 -10.29 12.20 11.93
C ARG A 382 -10.29 10.71 12.25
N ILE A 383 -9.23 9.98 11.91
CA ILE A 383 -9.08 8.55 12.24
C ILE A 383 -9.07 8.34 13.75
N LEU A 384 -8.29 9.14 14.50
CA LEU A 384 -8.25 9.05 15.96
C LEU A 384 -9.62 9.31 16.59
N ARG A 385 -10.38 10.28 16.08
CA ARG A 385 -11.75 10.59 16.53
C ARG A 385 -12.69 9.41 16.28
N VAL A 386 -12.69 8.85 15.07
CA VAL A 386 -13.51 7.67 14.71
C VAL A 386 -13.13 6.47 15.59
N VAL A 387 -11.84 6.23 15.82
CA VAL A 387 -11.37 5.13 16.67
C VAL A 387 -11.76 5.36 18.14
N ALA A 388 -11.69 6.59 18.63
CA ALA A 388 -12.10 6.95 20.00
C ALA A 388 -13.60 6.76 20.24
N GLN A 389 -14.43 7.10 19.24
CA GLN A 389 -15.89 6.98 19.29
C GLN A 389 -16.39 5.58 18.86
N CYS A 390 -15.50 4.69 18.42
CA CYS A 390 -15.90 3.37 17.95
C CYS A 390 -16.33 2.46 19.12
N ASN A 391 -17.63 2.20 19.17
CA ASN A 391 -18.23 1.29 20.14
C ASN A 391 -18.28 -0.17 19.66
N LYS A 392 -17.75 -0.48 18.48
CA LYS A 392 -17.71 -1.84 17.92
C LYS A 392 -16.40 -2.55 18.30
N PRO A 393 -16.43 -3.87 18.54
CA PRO A 393 -15.22 -4.65 18.77
C PRO A 393 -14.41 -4.79 17.47
N LYS A 394 -13.07 -4.81 17.58
CA LYS A 394 -12.14 -4.81 16.43
C LYS A 394 -12.39 -5.97 15.46
N TYR A 395 -12.66 -7.18 15.97
CA TYR A 395 -12.90 -8.35 15.12
C TYR A 395 -14.08 -8.15 14.18
N LYS A 396 -15.17 -7.50 14.62
CA LYS A 396 -16.36 -7.27 13.80
C LYS A 396 -16.05 -6.32 12.63
N ILE A 397 -15.19 -5.33 12.86
CA ILE A 397 -14.73 -4.41 11.81
C ILE A 397 -13.84 -5.14 10.80
N LEU A 398 -12.89 -5.95 11.29
CA LEU A 398 -11.97 -6.71 10.43
C LEU A 398 -12.70 -7.78 9.61
N LEU A 399 -13.67 -8.49 10.20
CA LEU A 399 -14.53 -9.44 9.48
C LEU A 399 -15.37 -8.75 8.40
N HIS A 400 -15.85 -7.54 8.66
CA HIS A 400 -16.55 -6.75 7.66
C HIS A 400 -15.63 -6.33 6.51
N GLY A 401 -14.38 -5.94 6.81
CA GLY A 401 -13.36 -5.63 5.81
C GLY A 401 -13.03 -6.85 4.94
N LEU A 402 -12.78 -8.00 5.57
CA LEU A 402 -12.50 -9.27 4.87
C LEU A 402 -13.69 -9.72 4.01
N TRP A 403 -14.92 -9.55 4.50
CA TRP A 403 -16.12 -9.84 3.71
C TRP A 403 -16.23 -8.93 2.49
N TYR A 404 -16.02 -7.63 2.67
CA TYR A 404 -16.05 -6.67 1.57
C TYR A 404 -15.02 -7.00 0.49
N GLU A 405 -13.80 -7.41 0.87
CA GLU A 405 -12.75 -7.83 -0.07
C GLU A 405 -13.08 -9.14 -0.80
N LEU A 406 -13.62 -10.14 -0.10
CA LEU A 406 -13.88 -11.47 -0.68
C LEU A 406 -15.16 -11.54 -1.52
N PHE A 407 -16.21 -10.81 -1.14
CA PHE A 407 -17.54 -10.98 -1.71
C PHE A 407 -18.10 -9.73 -2.37
N GLY A 408 -17.52 -8.55 -2.14
CA GLY A 408 -18.03 -7.28 -2.66
C GLY A 408 -19.38 -6.89 -2.06
N GLY A 409 -19.47 -5.67 -1.52
CA GLY A 409 -20.72 -5.12 -0.96
C GLY A 409 -20.80 -5.17 0.56
N ASN A 410 -21.74 -4.39 1.11
CA ASN A 410 -21.99 -4.37 2.55
C ASN A 410 -22.88 -5.56 2.93
N PRO A 411 -22.46 -6.44 3.84
CA PRO A 411 -23.37 -7.44 4.40
C PRO A 411 -24.52 -6.71 5.13
N ASN A 412 -25.74 -7.24 5.02
CA ASN A 412 -26.93 -6.81 5.76
C ASN A 412 -26.79 -7.09 7.27
N PHE A 413 -25.79 -6.49 7.92
CA PHE A 413 -25.75 -6.34 9.37
C PHE A 413 -26.23 -4.93 9.70
N PRO A 414 -27.14 -4.74 10.68
CA PRO A 414 -27.65 -3.43 11.03
C PRO A 414 -26.48 -2.52 11.39
N THR A 415 -26.27 -1.52 10.54
CA THR A 415 -25.25 -0.51 10.70
C THR A 415 -25.91 0.62 11.47
N GLU A 416 -25.91 0.55 12.81
CA GLU A 416 -26.15 1.72 13.68
C GLU A 416 -25.01 2.76 13.57
N LEU A 417 -24.58 3.05 12.35
CA LEU A 417 -23.74 4.19 12.00
C LEU A 417 -24.30 4.92 10.78
N ASP A 418 -25.47 4.51 10.27
CA ASP A 418 -26.11 5.08 9.08
C ASP A 418 -27.39 5.89 9.43
N GLY A 419 -27.59 6.23 10.71
CA GLY A 419 -28.86 6.80 11.18
C GLY A 419 -28.79 7.89 12.24
N GLY A 420 -27.62 8.43 12.57
CA GLY A 420 -27.52 9.48 13.58
C GLY A 420 -26.19 10.25 13.50
N ASP A 421 -26.31 11.54 13.23
CA ASP A 421 -25.36 12.60 13.62
C ASP A 421 -24.02 12.68 12.89
N GLN A 422 -24.07 12.79 11.56
CA GLN A 422 -22.94 13.28 10.77
C GLN A 422 -22.59 14.75 11.09
N GLU A 423 -23.52 15.52 11.67
CA GLU A 423 -23.30 16.90 12.16
C GLU A 423 -22.43 16.98 13.42
N VAL A 424 -22.43 15.96 14.28
CA VAL A 424 -21.65 15.95 15.54
C VAL A 424 -20.16 15.67 15.28
N LEU A 425 -19.82 15.02 14.16
CA LEU A 425 -18.42 14.78 13.75
C LEU A 425 -17.69 16.04 13.23
N THR A 426 -18.45 17.09 12.89
CA THR A 426 -17.96 18.36 12.34
C THR A 426 -17.81 19.49 13.37
N GLN A 427 -18.37 19.37 14.57
CA GLN A 427 -18.24 20.42 15.58
C GLN A 427 -16.92 20.31 16.36
N PRO A 428 -16.17 21.42 16.54
CA PRO A 428 -15.05 21.47 17.47
C PRO A 428 -15.61 21.48 18.90
N LEU A 429 -15.53 20.35 19.61
CA LEU A 429 -15.97 20.29 21.00
C LEU A 429 -14.92 20.96 21.90
N LEU A 430 -15.33 21.96 22.66
CA LEU A 430 -14.58 22.79 23.62
C LEU A 430 -13.84 22.03 24.76
N GLY A 431 -13.70 20.71 24.68
CA GLY A 431 -13.11 19.84 25.72
C GLY A 431 -11.92 18.99 25.26
N GLU A 432 -11.31 19.27 24.11
CA GLU A 432 -10.24 18.44 23.50
C GLU A 432 -8.99 18.26 24.39
N GLN A 433 -8.75 19.11 25.40
CA GLN A 433 -7.54 19.05 26.23
C GLN A 433 -7.55 17.92 27.29
N SER A 434 -8.72 17.44 27.73
CA SER A 434 -8.81 16.53 28.89
C SER A 434 -8.75 15.04 28.55
N LEU A 435 -9.00 14.65 27.30
CA LEU A 435 -8.97 13.23 26.88
C LEU A 435 -7.61 12.79 26.34
N LEU A 436 -6.79 13.72 25.86
CA LEU A 436 -5.44 13.43 25.35
C LEU A 436 -4.36 13.44 26.44
N THR A 437 -4.61 14.09 27.57
CA THR A 437 -3.69 14.16 28.73
C THR A 437 -3.67 12.88 29.57
N ARG A 438 -4.60 11.94 29.36
CA ARG A 438 -4.68 10.66 30.10
C ARG A 438 -3.94 9.50 29.42
N TRP A 439 -2.84 9.79 28.70
CA TRP A 439 -1.89 8.76 28.24
C TRP A 439 -0.55 8.92 28.96
N SER A 440 0.03 7.80 29.42
CA SER A 440 1.24 7.76 30.25
C SER A 440 2.52 8.30 29.54
N PRO A 441 3.55 8.76 30.28
CA PRO A 441 4.60 9.70 29.84
C PRO A 441 5.66 9.15 28.86
N ALA A 442 5.47 7.94 28.31
CA ALA A 442 6.45 7.32 27.40
C ALA A 442 6.23 7.68 25.92
N TYR A 443 5.19 8.46 25.63
CA TYR A 443 4.96 9.13 24.34
C TYR A 443 4.72 10.61 24.61
N SER A 444 5.69 11.25 25.26
CA SER A 444 5.77 12.72 25.28
C SER A 444 6.15 13.19 23.88
N PHE A 445 5.16 13.30 22.99
CA PHE A 445 5.29 14.23 21.88
C PHE A 445 5.16 15.62 22.49
N SER A 446 6.22 16.41 22.35
CA SER A 446 6.21 17.85 22.59
C SER A 446 5.07 18.47 21.78
N SER A 447 3.95 18.69 22.45
CA SER A 447 2.85 19.53 22.00
C SER A 447 2.45 20.43 23.16
N ASP A 448 3.45 21.09 23.74
CA ASP A 448 3.24 22.35 24.45
C ASP A 448 3.52 23.46 23.44
N SER A 449 2.48 23.83 22.69
CA SER A 449 2.40 25.15 22.10
C SER A 449 0.94 25.58 22.17
N PRO A 450 0.64 26.76 22.73
CA PRO A 450 -0.72 27.28 22.83
C PRO A 450 -1.40 27.30 21.47
N LEU A 451 -2.73 27.30 21.49
CA LEU A 451 -3.69 27.32 20.38
C LEU A 451 -3.57 28.53 19.41
N ASP A 452 -2.42 29.19 19.35
CA ASP A 452 -2.14 30.37 18.52
C ASP A 452 -0.74 30.36 17.86
N SER A 453 -0.15 29.17 17.69
CA SER A 453 1.10 29.03 16.93
C SER A 453 0.80 28.93 15.43
N SER A 454 1.46 29.81 14.65
CA SER A 454 1.51 29.75 13.18
C SER A 454 1.71 28.30 12.70
N PRO A 455 1.01 27.85 11.64
CA PRO A 455 1.11 26.47 11.18
C PRO A 455 2.59 26.09 11.01
N LYS A 456 3.01 25.03 11.70
CA LYS A 456 4.41 24.55 11.72
C LYS A 456 5.00 24.33 10.33
N TYR A 457 4.13 24.14 9.32
CA TYR A 457 4.48 24.02 7.92
C TYR A 457 3.56 24.92 7.07
N PRO A 458 4.10 25.70 6.11
CA PRO A 458 3.29 26.52 5.23
C PRO A 458 2.37 25.63 4.36
N PRO A 459 1.16 26.10 4.02
CA PRO A 459 0.26 25.35 3.15
C PRO A 459 0.83 25.29 1.73
N LEU A 460 1.03 24.08 1.23
CA LEU A 460 1.48 23.83 -0.14
C LEU A 460 0.32 23.38 -1.03
N TYR A 461 0.45 23.68 -2.33
CA TYR A 461 -0.56 23.59 -3.37
C TYR A 461 -0.07 22.76 -4.56
N PRO A 462 -0.97 22.07 -5.27
CA PRO A 462 -0.62 21.29 -6.45
C PRO A 462 -0.14 22.20 -7.60
N PRO A 463 0.64 21.69 -8.55
CA PRO A 463 1.08 22.50 -9.69
C PRO A 463 -0.03 22.74 -10.72
N GLY A 464 -0.01 23.89 -11.39
CA GLY A 464 -0.79 24.17 -12.60
C GLY A 464 -2.31 24.20 -12.44
N ARG A 465 -3.01 24.25 -13.58
CA ARG A 465 -4.47 24.08 -13.64
C ARG A 465 -4.82 22.60 -13.56
N ILE A 466 -5.89 22.25 -12.83
CA ILE A 466 -6.20 20.86 -12.53
C ILE A 466 -7.41 20.38 -13.34
N ILE A 467 -7.24 19.28 -14.06
CA ILE A 467 -8.32 18.50 -14.67
C ILE A 467 -8.60 17.31 -13.77
N HIS A 468 -9.80 17.24 -13.22
CA HIS A 468 -10.28 16.10 -12.44
C HIS A 468 -11.12 15.18 -13.32
N LEU A 469 -10.65 13.95 -13.48
CA LEU A 469 -11.37 12.87 -14.13
C LEU A 469 -12.23 12.17 -13.08
N GLN A 470 -13.55 12.19 -13.26
CA GLN A 470 -14.51 11.55 -12.37
C GLN A 470 -15.21 10.41 -13.10
N GLU A 471 -15.30 9.26 -12.46
CA GLU A 471 -16.10 8.14 -12.94
C GLU A 471 -17.58 8.48 -12.74
N GLU A 472 -18.32 8.59 -13.83
CA GLU A 472 -19.77 8.65 -13.80
C GLU A 472 -20.28 7.23 -13.53
N GLY A 473 -21.02 7.07 -12.43
CA GLY A 473 -21.50 5.76 -11.99
C GLY A 473 -22.25 5.06 -13.12
N ALA A 474 -22.04 3.74 -13.25
CA ALA A 474 -22.76 2.92 -14.20
C ALA A 474 -24.28 3.03 -13.94
N SER A 475 -24.96 3.89 -14.68
CA SER A 475 -26.41 3.91 -14.81
C SER A 475 -26.83 2.71 -15.67
N GLY A 476 -26.61 1.50 -15.17
CA GLY A 476 -26.82 0.29 -15.95
C GLY A 476 -26.91 -0.97 -15.10
N ARG A 477 -28.08 -1.61 -15.15
CA ARG A 477 -28.45 -2.92 -14.59
C ARG A 477 -27.33 -3.97 -14.70
N PHE A 478 -27.25 -4.80 -13.64
CA PHE A 478 -26.64 -6.14 -13.58
C PHE A 478 -26.37 -6.77 -14.96
N GLY A 479 -25.11 -6.82 -15.40
CA GLY A 479 -24.71 -7.49 -16.65
C GLY A 479 -23.27 -7.22 -17.10
N CYS A 480 -22.35 -8.08 -16.63
CA CYS A 480 -21.01 -8.45 -17.13
C CYS A 480 -20.01 -7.44 -17.74
N CYS A 481 -20.38 -6.30 -18.33
CA CYS A 481 -19.44 -5.33 -18.90
C CYS A 481 -20.03 -3.90 -18.88
N SER A 482 -20.20 -3.29 -17.71
CA SER A 482 -20.44 -1.84 -17.64
C SER A 482 -19.08 -1.15 -17.78
N ALA A 483 -18.76 -0.64 -18.98
CA ALA A 483 -17.61 0.24 -19.14
C ALA A 483 -17.82 1.47 -18.26
N ALA A 484 -16.89 1.74 -17.36
CA ALA A 484 -16.92 2.93 -16.52
C ALA A 484 -16.83 4.16 -17.42
N GLN A 485 -17.88 4.98 -17.45
CA GLN A 485 -17.85 6.23 -18.18
C GLN A 485 -17.11 7.27 -17.34
N TYR A 486 -16.21 8.03 -17.96
CA TYR A 486 -15.46 9.07 -17.27
C TYR A 486 -15.92 10.44 -17.78
N SER A 487 -15.92 11.44 -16.89
CA SER A 487 -16.09 12.85 -17.23
C SER A 487 -14.84 13.64 -16.80
N ALA A 488 -14.46 14.65 -17.58
CA ALA A 488 -13.33 15.53 -17.29
C ALA A 488 -13.84 16.94 -16.95
N LYS A 489 -13.45 17.47 -15.79
CA LYS A 489 -13.84 18.81 -15.33
C LYS A 489 -12.62 19.59 -14.86
N TRP A 490 -12.63 20.90 -15.08
CA TRP A 490 -11.66 21.78 -14.42
C TRP A 490 -12.05 21.89 -12.94
N SER A 491 -11.09 21.61 -12.06
CA SER A 491 -11.30 21.63 -10.60
C SER A 491 -10.44 22.67 -9.93
N HIS A 492 -10.97 23.24 -8.85
CA HIS A 492 -10.25 24.19 -8.01
C HIS A 492 -9.28 23.45 -7.06
N GLU A 493 -8.16 24.06 -6.71
CA GLU A 493 -7.17 23.41 -5.85
C GLU A 493 -7.74 23.10 -4.45
N ALA A 494 -8.74 23.85 -3.98
CA ALA A 494 -9.44 23.60 -2.72
C ALA A 494 -10.11 22.21 -2.64
N GLU A 495 -10.53 21.61 -3.76
CA GLU A 495 -11.15 20.27 -3.81
C GLU A 495 -10.18 19.15 -3.37
N PHE A 496 -8.88 19.42 -3.44
CA PHE A 496 -7.80 18.49 -3.08
C PHE A 496 -7.24 18.75 -1.67
N SER A 497 -7.89 19.61 -0.87
CA SER A 497 -7.50 19.93 0.52
C SER A 497 -7.80 18.84 1.55
N LYS A 498 -8.40 17.71 1.13
CA LYS A 498 -8.76 16.61 2.02
C LYS A 498 -8.41 15.27 1.37
N ILE A 499 -7.84 14.36 2.16
CA ILE A 499 -7.64 12.96 1.77
C ILE A 499 -8.99 12.24 1.87
N LEU A 500 -9.35 11.55 0.78
CA LEU A 500 -10.55 10.75 0.67
C LEU A 500 -10.20 9.28 0.90
N ILE A 501 -10.73 8.70 1.99
CA ILE A 501 -10.57 7.26 2.24
C ILE A 501 -11.56 6.51 1.35
N GLY A 502 -11.05 5.62 0.51
CA GLY A 502 -11.88 4.76 -0.33
C GLY A 502 -11.07 3.62 -0.95
N PRO A 503 -11.74 2.55 -1.41
CA PRO A 503 -11.05 1.39 -1.98
C PRO A 503 -10.22 1.75 -3.21
N LYS A 504 -10.67 2.73 -4.01
CA LYS A 504 -10.00 3.17 -5.22
C LYS A 504 -8.88 4.21 -4.99
N MET A 505 -8.63 4.66 -3.75
CA MET A 505 -7.72 5.80 -3.51
C MET A 505 -6.26 5.56 -3.94
N LEU A 506 -5.82 4.30 -3.95
CA LEU A 506 -4.49 3.89 -4.41
C LEU A 506 -4.52 3.38 -5.85
N THR A 507 -5.60 2.72 -6.28
CA THR A 507 -5.73 2.19 -7.65
C THR A 507 -5.92 3.31 -8.66
N ASP A 508 -6.67 4.36 -8.31
CA ASP A 508 -6.85 5.55 -9.17
C ASP A 508 -5.53 6.30 -9.40
N HIS A 509 -4.52 6.07 -8.56
CA HIS A 509 -3.18 6.62 -8.75
C HIS A 509 -2.39 5.90 -9.85
N MET A 510 -2.73 4.65 -10.17
CA MET A 510 -1.91 3.84 -11.07
C MET A 510 -1.97 4.37 -12.51
N PRO A 511 -0.83 4.48 -13.22
CA PRO A 511 -0.76 5.11 -14.53
C PRO A 511 -1.56 4.36 -15.59
N ASP A 512 -1.70 3.03 -15.49
CA ASP A 512 -2.50 2.22 -16.41
C ASP A 512 -4.01 2.46 -16.24
N ILE A 513 -4.47 2.75 -15.02
CA ILE A 513 -5.87 3.10 -14.73
C ILE A 513 -6.15 4.50 -15.26
N LEU A 514 -5.25 5.44 -15.01
CA LEU A 514 -5.34 6.81 -15.53
C LEU A 514 -5.35 6.83 -17.07
N MET A 515 -4.48 6.04 -17.71
CA MET A 515 -4.43 5.95 -19.18
C MET A 515 -5.74 5.38 -19.74
N ARG A 516 -6.28 4.30 -19.16
CA ARG A 516 -7.59 3.76 -19.57
C ARG A 516 -8.73 4.77 -19.44
N ALA A 517 -8.74 5.56 -18.37
CA ALA A 517 -9.73 6.61 -18.19
C ALA A 517 -9.61 7.70 -19.26
N LEU A 518 -8.37 8.09 -19.63
CA LEU A 518 -8.11 9.05 -20.70
C LEU A 518 -8.51 8.50 -22.08
N ASP A 519 -8.18 7.25 -22.39
CA ASP A 519 -8.53 6.60 -23.66
C ASP A 519 -10.05 6.50 -23.84
N SER A 520 -10.79 6.21 -22.76
CA SER A 520 -12.26 6.21 -22.76
C SER A 520 -12.81 7.60 -23.10
N LEU A 521 -12.28 8.67 -22.50
CA LEU A 521 -12.71 10.05 -22.74
C LEU A 521 -12.44 10.53 -24.16
N VAL A 522 -11.29 10.14 -24.73
CA VAL A 522 -10.90 10.52 -26.09
C VAL A 522 -11.72 9.74 -27.12
N SER A 523 -11.96 8.45 -26.88
CA SER A 523 -12.74 7.59 -27.77
C SER A 523 -14.20 8.03 -27.84
N ASP A 524 -14.81 8.37 -26.71
CA ASP A 524 -16.19 8.90 -26.67
C ASP A 524 -16.32 10.22 -27.45
N ARG A 525 -15.31 11.09 -27.39
CA ARG A 525 -15.29 12.32 -28.20
C ARG A 525 -15.16 12.05 -29.70
N ALA A 526 -14.37 11.07 -30.10
CA ALA A 526 -14.26 10.67 -31.51
C ALA A 526 -15.59 10.10 -32.05
N ALA A 527 -16.33 9.37 -31.21
CA ALA A 527 -17.68 8.91 -31.53
C ALA A 527 -18.68 10.08 -31.66
N CYS A 528 -18.61 11.09 -30.79
CA CYS A 528 -19.47 12.27 -30.86
C CYS A 528 -19.19 13.19 -32.06
N VAL A 529 -17.96 13.27 -32.57
CA VAL A 529 -17.64 14.04 -33.79
C VAL A 529 -18.11 13.33 -35.08
N SER A 530 -18.37 12.03 -35.00
CA SER A 530 -18.81 11.20 -36.13
C SER A 530 -20.33 11.19 -36.34
N CYS A 531 -21.11 11.85 -35.48
CA CYS A 531 -22.55 12.02 -35.65
C CYS A 531 -22.82 13.31 -36.43
N PRO A 532 -23.49 13.28 -37.60
CA PRO A 532 -23.91 14.50 -38.26
C PRO A 532 -24.89 15.24 -37.34
N ALA A 533 -24.63 16.52 -37.10
CA ALA A 533 -25.56 17.40 -36.42
C ALA A 533 -26.92 17.32 -37.10
N GLN A 534 -27.92 16.73 -36.45
CA GLN A 534 -29.30 16.89 -36.88
C GLN A 534 -29.66 18.37 -36.72
N GLY A 535 -30.21 18.90 -37.81
CA GLY A 535 -30.36 20.32 -38.09
C GLY A 535 -30.91 21.15 -36.95
N VAL A 536 -30.25 22.28 -36.74
CA VAL A 536 -30.83 23.49 -36.16
C VAL A 536 -32.00 23.89 -37.06
N SER A 537 -33.24 23.64 -36.62
CA SER A 537 -34.40 24.38 -37.12
C SER A 537 -34.50 25.66 -36.30
N GLY A 538 -34.24 26.78 -36.97
CA GLY A 538 -34.25 28.11 -36.37
C GLY A 538 -35.61 28.51 -35.80
N VAL A 539 -35.55 29.35 -34.76
CA VAL A 539 -36.57 30.35 -34.46
C VAL A 539 -35.81 31.60 -34.03
N ASP A 540 -35.80 32.58 -34.92
CA ASP A 540 -35.48 33.98 -34.65
C ASP A 540 -36.56 34.65 -33.77
N VAL A 541 -36.24 35.89 -33.36
CA VAL A 541 -37.11 36.97 -32.82
C VAL A 541 -37.16 37.01 -31.28
N ALA A 542 -36.70 38.04 -30.56
CA ALA A 542 -36.20 39.39 -30.88
C ALA A 542 -35.21 39.86 -29.80
#